data_AF-A0A1J4WDD2-F1
#
_entry.id   AF-A0A1J4WDD2-F1
#
_cell.length_a   1.000
_cell.length_b   1.000
_cell.length_c   1.000
_cell.angle_alpha   90.00
_cell.angle_beta   90.00
_cell.angle_gamma   90.00
#
_symmetry.space_group_name_H-M   'P 1'
#
loop_
_entity.id
_entity.type
_entity.pdbx_description
1 polymer ?
#
loop_
_entity_poly.entity_id
_entity_poly.type
_entity_poly.pdbx_seq_one_letter_code
_entity_poly.pdbx_strand_id
1 'polypeptide(L)'
;MSSSKIRLAFGIIWIISGITKFLQLIIEVLIDKDIAGFTFQAFAKLCTVPSYTDIIVTYFIPSAAIFIFAAGLVEVLGGLLILLGKNWAKFGLILMIGTNLAYAPLAGIPTIIVNILFIIPQVWLLSQDSSKNLLKCRK
;
A
#
# COMPACT_ATOMS: atom_id res chain seq x y z
N MET A 1 7.63 3.73 22.11
CA MET A 1 7.21 4.81 21.18
C MET A 1 5.70 5.00 21.32
N SER A 2 5.17 6.23 21.38
CA SER A 2 3.71 6.42 21.53
C SER A 2 2.96 6.04 20.25
N SER A 3 1.73 5.53 20.36
CA SER A 3 0.93 5.11 19.18
C SER A 3 0.71 6.24 18.18
N SER A 4 0.64 7.49 18.63
CA SER A 4 0.59 8.67 17.76
C SER A 4 1.83 8.85 16.89
N LYS A 5 3.03 8.56 17.42
CA LYS A 5 4.30 8.66 16.66
C LYS A 5 4.40 7.56 15.60
N ILE A 6 4.01 6.33 15.96
CA ILE A 6 3.98 5.19 15.02
C ILE A 6 2.99 5.48 13.89
N ARG A 7 1.78 5.94 14.20
CA ARG A 7 0.78 6.32 13.20
C ARG A 7 1.29 7.39 12.25
N LEU A 8 1.92 8.45 12.78
CA LEU A 8 2.49 9.52 11.98
C LEU A 8 3.57 8.99 11.02
N ALA A 9 4.45 8.10 11.49
CA ALA A 9 5.45 7.47 10.65
C ALA A 9 4.82 6.68 9.49
N PHE A 10 3.79 5.86 9.76
CA PHE A 10 3.09 5.13 8.70
C PHE A 10 2.40 6.05 7.70
N GLY A 11 1.73 7.11 8.16
CA GLY A 11 1.09 8.08 7.27
C GLY A 11 2.10 8.73 6.31
N ILE A 12 3.26 9.12 6.82
CA ILE A 12 4.36 9.67 6.01
C ILE A 12 4.92 8.64 5.04
N ILE A 13 5.18 7.41 5.49
CA ILE A 13 5.72 6.34 4.63
C ILE A 13 4.79 6.09 3.44
N TRP A 14 3.48 6.03 3.66
CA TRP A 14 2.51 5.83 2.58
C TRP A 14 2.45 7.01 1.61
N ILE A 15 2.52 8.25 2.10
CA ILE A 15 2.58 9.44 1.24
C ILE A 15 3.86 9.41 0.38
N ILE A 16 5.02 9.14 1.00
CA ILE A 16 6.30 9.07 0.27
C ILE A 16 6.25 7.95 -0.77
N SER A 17 5.76 6.77 -0.41
CA SER A 17 5.59 5.62 -1.31
C SER A 17 4.65 5.92 -2.49
N GLY A 18 3.59 6.70 -2.26
CA GLY A 18 2.69 7.12 -3.34
C GLY A 18 3.33 8.17 -4.25
N ILE A 19 4.04 9.14 -3.68
CA ILE A 19 4.78 10.16 -4.45
C ILE A 19 5.86 9.53 -5.32
N THR A 20 6.60 8.53 -4.83
CA THR A 20 7.62 7.86 -5.64
C THR A 20 7.04 7.15 -6.85
N LYS A 21 5.80 6.63 -6.79
CA LYS A 21 5.09 6.08 -7.94
C LYS A 21 4.74 7.14 -8.99
N PHE A 22 4.32 8.33 -8.56
CA PHE A 22 4.12 9.44 -9.49
C PHE A 22 5.44 9.89 -10.14
N LEU A 23 6.53 9.94 -9.37
CA LEU A 23 7.86 10.22 -9.93
C LEU A 23 8.28 9.16 -10.95
N GLN A 24 8.00 7.88 -10.70
CA GLN A 24 8.26 6.80 -11.65
C GLN A 24 7.53 7.04 -12.99
N LEU A 25 6.26 7.43 -12.95
CA LEU A 25 5.49 7.76 -14.17
C LEU A 25 6.08 8.97 -14.90
N ILE A 26 6.48 10.01 -14.18
CA ILE A 26 7.10 11.21 -14.79
C ILE A 26 8.41 10.82 -15.49
N ILE A 27 9.25 10.01 -14.84
CA ILE A 27 10.52 9.54 -15.41
C ILE A 27 10.27 8.69 -16.66
N GLU A 28 9.28 7.80 -16.62
CA GLU A 28 8.86 6.98 -17.75
C GLU A 28 8.45 7.82 -18.96
N VAL A 29 7.66 8.88 -18.75
CA VAL A 29 7.27 9.83 -19.81
C VAL A 29 8.46 10.64 -20.33
N LEU A 30 9.39 11.05 -19.46
CA LEU A 30 10.53 11.88 -19.86
C LEU A 30 11.64 11.11 -20.58
N ILE A 31 11.86 9.84 -20.23
CA ILE A 31 12.97 9.01 -20.74
C ILE A 31 12.46 7.99 -21.77
N ASP A 32 11.15 7.94 -22.04
CA ASP A 32 10.50 6.97 -22.93
C ASP A 32 10.90 5.52 -22.59
N LYS A 33 10.79 5.19 -21.30
CA LYS A 33 11.13 3.87 -20.76
C LYS A 33 9.94 3.28 -20.03
N ASP A 34 9.51 2.09 -20.45
CA ASP A 34 8.43 1.31 -19.82
C ASP A 34 8.88 0.69 -18.48
N ILE A 35 9.14 1.54 -17.48
CA ILE A 35 9.56 1.13 -16.13
C ILE A 35 8.40 0.41 -15.45
N ALA A 36 7.18 0.89 -15.64
CA ALA A 36 5.96 0.31 -15.10
C ALA A 36 5.74 -1.12 -15.63
N GLY A 37 5.76 -1.30 -16.95
CA GLY A 37 5.61 -2.61 -17.57
C GLY A 37 6.74 -3.57 -17.20
N PHE A 38 7.99 -3.10 -17.11
CA PHE A 38 9.11 -3.89 -16.62
C PHE A 38 8.88 -4.38 -15.18
N THR A 39 8.32 -3.53 -14.31
CA THR A 39 8.00 -3.87 -12.92
C THR A 39 6.95 -4.98 -12.84
N PHE A 40 5.87 -4.86 -13.62
CA PHE A 40 4.83 -5.91 -13.66
C PHE A 40 5.30 -7.20 -14.35
N GLN A 41 6.17 -7.12 -15.36
CA GLN A 41 6.82 -8.31 -15.93
C GLN A 41 7.69 -9.04 -14.90
N ALA A 42 8.43 -8.31 -14.07
CA ALA A 42 9.19 -8.91 -12.98
C ALA A 42 8.27 -9.59 -11.95
N PHE A 43 7.13 -8.98 -11.62
CA PHE A 43 6.12 -9.61 -10.76
C PHE A 43 5.52 -10.87 -11.39
N ALA A 44 5.16 -10.85 -12.67
CA ALA A 44 4.65 -12.03 -13.37
C ALA A 44 5.64 -13.21 -13.33
N LYS A 45 6.94 -12.94 -13.46
CA LYS A 45 8.00 -13.97 -13.37
C LYS A 45 8.16 -14.55 -11.96
N LEU A 46 7.89 -13.77 -10.93
CA LEU A 46 8.02 -14.17 -9.52
C LEU A 46 6.72 -14.74 -8.94
N CYS A 47 5.60 -14.57 -9.64
CA CYS A 47 4.31 -15.07 -9.19
C CYS A 47 4.26 -16.60 -9.35
N THR A 48 3.95 -17.29 -8.25
CA THR A 48 3.85 -18.76 -8.21
C THR A 48 2.44 -19.27 -8.48
N VAL A 49 1.46 -18.38 -8.69
CA VAL A 49 0.04 -18.72 -8.88
C VAL A 49 -0.34 -18.46 -10.35
N PRO A 50 -0.50 -19.51 -11.19
CA PRO A 50 -0.66 -19.35 -12.64
C PRO A 50 -1.80 -18.43 -13.07
N SER A 51 -2.98 -18.55 -12.44
CA SER A 51 -4.14 -17.70 -12.74
C SER A 51 -3.88 -16.22 -12.49
N TYR A 52 -2.99 -15.91 -11.57
CA TYR A 52 -2.64 -14.53 -11.25
C TYR A 52 -1.58 -14.00 -12.20
N THR A 53 -0.64 -14.84 -12.64
CA THR A 53 0.28 -14.54 -13.74
C THR A 53 -0.49 -14.16 -15.01
N ASP A 54 -1.55 -14.91 -15.36
CA ASP A 54 -2.39 -14.61 -16.53
C ASP A 54 -3.09 -13.25 -16.38
N ILE A 55 -3.56 -12.90 -15.18
CA ILE A 55 -4.17 -11.58 -14.90
C ILE A 55 -3.14 -10.46 -15.08
N ILE A 56 -1.93 -10.64 -14.55
CA ILE A 56 -0.85 -9.64 -14.64
C ILE A 56 -0.50 -9.40 -16.11
N VAL A 57 -0.26 -10.48 -16.86
CA VAL A 57 0.17 -10.39 -18.26
C VAL A 57 -0.93 -9.82 -19.14
N THR A 58 -2.18 -10.23 -18.92
CA THR A 58 -3.32 -9.84 -19.77
C THR A 58 -3.83 -8.43 -19.46
N TYR A 59 -3.83 -8.01 -18.19
CA TYR A 59 -4.49 -6.77 -17.77
C TYR A 59 -3.52 -5.75 -17.17
N PHE A 60 -2.55 -6.18 -16.35
CA PHE A 60 -1.74 -5.23 -15.57
C PHE A 60 -0.58 -4.66 -16.39
N ILE A 61 0.11 -5.47 -17.19
CA ILE A 61 1.20 -5.00 -18.06
C ILE A 61 0.69 -3.99 -19.10
N PRO A 62 -0.40 -4.26 -19.86
CA PRO A 62 -0.89 -3.31 -20.86
C PRO A 62 -1.41 -1.99 -20.26
N SER A 63 -1.79 -2.00 -18.98
CA SER A 63 -2.32 -0.84 -18.27
C SER A 63 -1.41 -0.39 -17.12
N ALA A 64 -0.11 -0.71 -17.19
CA ALA A 64 0.83 -0.56 -16.09
C ALA A 64 0.88 0.87 -15.54
N ALA A 65 0.90 1.88 -16.42
CA ALA A 65 0.89 3.28 -16.04
C ALA A 65 -0.36 3.67 -15.25
N ILE A 66 -1.54 3.19 -15.65
CA ILE A 66 -2.82 3.43 -14.96
C ILE A 66 -2.82 2.76 -13.59
N PHE A 67 -2.31 1.52 -13.50
CA PHE A 67 -2.21 0.81 -12.22
C PHE A 67 -1.24 1.50 -11.25
N ILE A 68 -0.07 1.96 -11.72
CA ILE A 68 0.87 2.71 -10.88
C ILE A 68 0.27 4.05 -10.44
N PHE A 69 -0.45 4.75 -11.33
CA PHE A 69 -1.14 5.99 -10.99
C PHE A 69 -2.20 5.77 -9.91
N ALA A 70 -3.07 4.77 -10.10
CA ALA A 70 -4.12 4.41 -9.16
C ALA A 70 -3.53 3.98 -7.81
N ALA A 71 -2.47 3.17 -7.82
CA ALA A 71 -1.74 2.76 -6.64
C ALA A 71 -1.15 3.95 -5.88
N GLY A 72 -0.49 4.88 -6.59
CA GLY A 72 0.05 6.11 -6.01
C GLY A 72 -1.03 6.97 -5.37
N LEU A 73 -2.19 7.11 -6.03
CA LEU A 73 -3.33 7.85 -5.51
C LEU A 73 -3.87 7.22 -4.22
N VAL A 74 -4.08 5.90 -4.22
CA VAL A 74 -4.56 5.16 -3.04
C VAL A 74 -3.61 5.32 -1.86
N GLU A 75 -2.30 5.22 -2.09
CA GLU A 75 -1.29 5.35 -1.04
C GLU A 75 -1.20 6.77 -0.47
N VAL A 76 -1.23 7.81 -1.33
CA VAL A 76 -1.24 9.21 -0.85
C VAL A 76 -2.52 9.50 -0.07
N LEU A 77 -3.69 9.12 -0.58
CA LEU A 77 -4.96 9.33 0.11
C LEU A 77 -5.01 8.56 1.43
N GLY A 78 -4.56 7.31 1.44
CA GLY A 78 -4.45 6.49 2.65
C GLY A 78 -3.52 7.11 3.70
N GLY A 79 -2.35 7.56 3.28
CA GLY A 79 -1.40 8.24 4.15
C GLY A 79 -1.95 9.57 4.71
N LEU A 80 -2.60 10.39 3.88
CA LEU A 80 -3.28 11.61 4.33
C LEU A 80 -4.38 11.31 5.35
N LEU A 81 -5.22 10.29 5.09
CA LEU A 81 -6.26 9.84 6.03
C LEU A 81 -5.67 9.40 7.37
N ILE A 82 -4.53 8.72 7.37
CA ILE A 82 -3.78 8.36 8.59
C ILE A 82 -3.34 9.61 9.39
N LEU A 83 -2.94 10.68 8.69
CA LEU A 83 -2.47 11.92 9.31
C LEU A 83 -3.61 12.83 9.81
N LEU A 84 -4.80 12.80 9.18
CA LEU A 84 -5.95 13.67 9.50
C LEU A 84 -6.62 13.39 10.86
N GLY A 85 -6.19 12.37 11.61
CA GLY A 85 -6.60 12.14 13.01
C GLY A 85 -7.57 10.98 13.22
N LYS A 86 -8.08 10.82 14.45
CA LYS A 86 -8.62 9.54 14.98
C LYS A 86 -9.64 8.80 14.10
N ASN A 87 -10.65 9.50 13.58
CA ASN A 87 -11.71 8.82 12.81
C ASN A 87 -11.26 8.46 11.40
N TRP A 88 -10.56 9.39 10.74
CA TRP A 88 -10.03 9.21 9.38
C TRP A 88 -8.87 8.22 9.32
N ALA A 89 -8.06 8.17 10.39
CA ALA A 89 -6.92 7.28 10.45
C ALA A 89 -7.30 5.81 10.41
N LYS A 90 -8.46 5.44 10.94
CA LYS A 90 -8.99 4.08 10.82
C LYS A 90 -9.19 3.69 9.36
N PHE A 91 -9.82 4.57 8.57
CA PHE A 91 -10.04 4.32 7.15
C PHE A 91 -8.73 4.26 6.38
N GLY A 92 -7.78 5.17 6.68
CA GLY A 92 -6.45 5.14 6.10
C GLY A 92 -5.70 3.84 6.39
N LEU A 93 -5.68 3.38 7.65
CA LEU A 93 -5.03 2.11 8.03
C LEU A 93 -5.69 0.89 7.35
N ILE A 94 -7.03 0.85 7.27
CA ILE A 94 -7.75 -0.24 6.59
C ILE A 94 -7.42 -0.25 5.10
N LEU A 95 -7.42 0.93 4.46
CA LEU A 95 -7.08 1.07 3.06
C LEU A 95 -5.67 0.54 2.79
N MET A 96 -4.70 0.92 3.62
CA MET A 96 -3.31 0.47 3.47
C MET A 96 -3.13 -1.03 3.75
N ILE A 97 -3.87 -1.61 4.70
CA ILE A 97 -3.91 -3.08 4.87
C ILE A 97 -4.45 -3.73 3.59
N GLY A 98 -5.54 -3.23 3.03
CA GLY A 98 -6.10 -3.70 1.76
C GLY A 98 -5.09 -3.63 0.62
N THR A 99 -4.35 -2.52 0.52
CA THR A 99 -3.27 -2.34 -0.47
C THR A 99 -2.17 -3.41 -0.31
N ASN A 100 -1.64 -3.62 0.90
CA ASN A 100 -0.62 -4.65 1.15
C ASN A 100 -1.14 -6.06 0.83
N LEU A 101 -2.41 -6.35 1.15
CA LEU A 101 -3.03 -7.65 0.83
C LEU A 101 -3.25 -7.84 -0.67
N ALA A 102 -3.60 -6.78 -1.40
CA ALA A 102 -3.74 -6.83 -2.86
C ALA A 102 -2.39 -7.08 -3.55
N TYR A 103 -1.28 -6.59 -2.97
CA TYR A 103 0.08 -6.83 -3.48
C TYR A 103 0.71 -8.15 -3.00
N ALA A 104 0.17 -8.80 -1.97
CA ALA A 104 0.72 -10.04 -1.43
C ALA A 104 0.87 -11.18 -2.46
N PRO A 105 -0.06 -11.38 -3.42
CA PRO A 105 0.10 -12.42 -4.45
C PRO A 105 1.04 -12.02 -5.59
N LEU A 106 1.39 -10.73 -5.72
CA LEU A 106 2.19 -10.19 -6.84
C LEU A 106 3.68 -10.44 -6.68
N ALA A 107 4.15 -10.75 -5.49
CA ALA A 107 5.55 -10.72 -5.19
C ALA A 107 5.83 -11.84 -4.19
N GLY A 108 6.75 -12.75 -4.55
CA GLY A 108 6.96 -14.03 -3.87
C GLY A 108 7.26 -13.93 -2.36
N ILE A 109 7.70 -15.04 -1.76
CA ILE A 109 7.89 -15.18 -0.30
C ILE A 109 8.55 -13.95 0.39
N PRO A 110 9.61 -13.31 -0.16
CA PRO A 110 10.21 -12.13 0.46
C PRO A 110 9.24 -10.94 0.61
N THR A 111 8.38 -10.70 -0.36
CA THR A 111 7.46 -9.56 -0.34
C THR A 111 6.23 -9.84 0.52
N ILE A 112 5.83 -11.10 0.66
CA ILE A 112 4.85 -11.52 1.67
C ILE A 112 5.37 -11.15 3.07
N ILE A 113 6.65 -11.43 3.36
CA ILE A 113 7.27 -11.08 4.65
C ILE A 113 7.24 -9.57 4.88
N VAL A 114 7.63 -8.77 3.88
CA VAL A 114 7.57 -7.29 3.99
C VAL A 114 6.14 -6.81 4.21
N ASN A 115 5.17 -7.31 3.45
CA ASN A 115 3.75 -6.95 3.63
C ASN A 115 3.26 -7.30 5.04
N ILE A 116 3.63 -8.47 5.60
CA ILE A 116 3.28 -8.86 6.98
C ILE A 116 3.89 -7.88 7.99
N LEU A 117 5.16 -7.51 7.82
CA LEU A 117 5.84 -6.53 8.70
C LEU A 117 5.16 -5.15 8.66
N PHE A 118 4.56 -4.78 7.53
CA PHE A 118 3.78 -3.55 7.41
C PHE A 118 2.34 -3.70 7.93
N ILE A 119 1.70 -4.86 7.77
CA ILE A 119 0.30 -5.11 8.20
C ILE A 119 0.20 -5.20 9.73
N ILE A 120 1.09 -5.95 10.40
CA ILE A 120 0.99 -6.22 11.85
C ILE A 120 0.91 -4.91 12.67
N PRO A 121 1.80 -3.92 12.47
CA PRO A 121 1.73 -2.66 13.23
C PRO A 121 0.46 -1.87 12.93
N GLN A 122 -0.07 -1.93 11.70
CA GLN A 122 -1.29 -1.23 11.31
C GLN A 122 -2.53 -1.86 11.96
N VAL A 123 -2.61 -3.19 12.01
CA VAL A 123 -3.65 -3.93 12.75
C VAL A 123 -3.57 -3.63 14.25
N TRP A 124 -2.36 -3.57 14.81
CA TRP A 124 -2.15 -3.19 16.20
C TRP A 124 -2.58 -1.75 16.50
N LEU A 125 -2.32 -0.80 15.60
CA LEU A 125 -2.82 0.58 15.74
C LEU A 125 -4.35 0.64 15.72
N LEU A 126 -4.99 -0.15 14.87
CA LEU A 126 -6.46 -0.25 14.80
C LEU A 126 -7.08 -0.77 16.10
N SER A 127 -6.45 -1.76 16.74
CA SER A 127 -6.98 -2.33 18.00
C SER A 127 -6.84 -1.37 19.20
N GLN A 128 -5.81 -0.53 19.22
CA GLN A 128 -5.58 0.47 20.28
C GLN A 128 -6.69 1.53 20.36
N ASP A 129 -7.20 1.99 19.21
CA ASP A 129 -8.26 3.00 19.18
C ASP A 129 -9.62 2.41 19.61
N SER A 130 -9.84 1.11 19.41
CA SER A 130 -11.04 0.41 19.88
C SER A 130 -11.06 0.26 21.41
N SER A 131 -9.91 -0.09 22.03
CA SER A 131 -9.79 -0.27 23.48
C SER A 131 -10.02 1.03 24.28
N LYS A 132 -9.64 2.19 23.72
CA LYS A 132 -9.88 3.51 24.35
C LYS A 132 -11.35 3.92 24.35
N ASN A 133 -12.14 3.45 23.39
CA ASN A 133 -13.58 3.70 23.35
C ASN A 133 -14.34 2.78 24.31
N LEU A 134 -13.91 1.53 24.48
CA LEU A 134 -14.50 0.60 25.45
C LEU A 134 -14.28 1.04 26.91
N LEU A 135 -13.11 1.59 27.24
CA LEU A 135 -12.84 2.14 28.57
C LEU A 135 -13.61 3.43 28.88
N LYS A 136 -14.03 4.20 27.86
CA LYS A 136 -14.88 5.38 28.03
C LYS A 136 -16.35 5.04 28.25
N CYS A 137 -16.85 3.94 27.70
CA CYS A 137 -18.24 3.49 27.90
C CYS A 137 -18.48 2.84 29.27
N ARG A 138 -17.43 2.61 30.07
CA ARG A 138 -17.50 2.02 31.42
C ARG A 138 -17.48 3.06 32.55
N LYS A 139 -17.53 4.35 32.24
CA LYS A 139 -17.58 5.45 33.22
C LYS A 139 -18.92 6.16 33.17
#